data_AF-A0AAU0SNE0-F1
#
_entry.id   AF-A0AAU0SNE0-F1
#
_cell.length_a   1.000
_cell.length_b   1.000
_cell.length_c   1.000
_cell.angle_alpha   90.00
_cell.angle_beta   90.00
_cell.angle_gamma   90.00
#
_symmetry.space_group_name_H-M   'P 1'
#
loop_
_entity.id
_entity.type
_entity.pdbx_description
1 polymer ?
#
loop_
_entity_poly.entity_id
_entity_poly.type
_entity_poly.pdbx_seq_one_letter_code
_entity_poly.pdbx_strand_id
1 'polypeptide(L)' 'MHTRNPSRISALAHRRMALSALHADSSLASRIARYNHHMDRARAFEKAAVDPCPDPIAST' A
#
# COMPACT_ATOMS: atom_id res chain seq x y z
N MET A 1 14.22 7.12 18.45
CA MET A 1 13.54 5.94 17.86
C MET A 1 12.42 6.47 16.97
N HIS A 2 12.60 6.48 15.65
CA HIS A 2 11.54 6.90 14.73
C HIS A 2 10.37 5.93 14.84
N THR A 3 9.16 6.42 15.14
CA THR A 3 7.91 5.67 15.08
C THR A 3 7.74 5.14 13.66
N ARG A 4 8.30 3.96 13.41
CA ARG A 4 8.21 3.21 12.16
C ARG A 4 6.79 2.68 12.10
N ASN A 5 5.88 3.50 11.61
CA ASN A 5 4.49 3.14 11.50
C ASN A 5 4.41 1.88 10.61
N PRO A 6 4.13 0.69 11.19
CA PRO A 6 4.34 -0.59 10.51
C PRO A 6 3.50 -0.68 9.24
N SER A 7 2.31 -0.05 9.25
CA SER A 7 1.41 0.08 8.10
C SER A 7 2.09 0.76 6.91
N ARG A 8 2.85 1.85 7.14
CA ARG A 8 3.57 2.57 6.07
C ARG A 8 4.73 1.75 5.48
N ILE A 9 5.41 0.94 6.30
CA ILE A 9 6.52 0.09 5.85
C ILE A 9 6.00 -1.08 5.04
N SER A 10 4.93 -1.73 5.48
CA SER A 10 4.25 -2.80 4.74
C SER A 10 3.71 -2.31 3.41
N ALA A 11 3.09 -1.11 3.37
CA ALA A 11 2.63 -0.50 2.13
C ALA A 11 3.79 -0.26 1.13
N LEU A 12 4.93 0.25 1.59
CA LEU A 12 6.13 0.44 0.77
C LEU A 12 6.72 -0.89 0.28
N ALA A 13 6.76 -1.92 1.14
CA ALA A 13 7.25 -3.23 0.78
C ALA A 13 6.40 -3.87 -0.33
N HIS A 14 5.07 -3.82 -0.20
CA HIS A 14 4.17 -4.32 -1.22
C HIS A 14 4.28 -3.56 -2.55
N ARG A 15 4.51 -2.24 -2.53
CA ARG A 15 4.83 -1.48 -3.74
C ARG A 15 6.06 -1.99 -4.47
N ARG A 16 7.15 -2.24 -3.74
CA ARG A 16 8.39 -2.79 -4.32
C ARG A 16 8.18 -4.18 -4.90
N MET A 17 7.45 -5.04 -4.19
CA MET A 17 7.10 -6.39 -4.68
C MET A 17 6.23 -6.33 -5.94
N ALA A 18 5.27 -5.40 -6.01
CA ALA A 18 4.44 -5.20 -7.20
C ALA A 18 5.27 -4.81 -8.43
N LEU A 19 6.24 -3.91 -8.27
CA LEU A 19 7.15 -3.50 -9.35
C LEU A 19 8.06 -4.65 -9.79
N SER A 20 8.59 -5.42 -8.84
CA SER A 20 9.37 -6.62 -9.16
C SER A 20 8.55 -7.67 -9.91
N ALA A 21 7.26 -7.82 -9.59
CA ALA A 21 6.37 -8.72 -10.31
C ALA A 21 6.10 -8.29 -11.76
N LEU A 22 6.12 -6.99 -12.06
CA LEU A 22 6.04 -6.47 -13.44
C LEU A 22 7.32 -6.78 -14.24
N HIS A 23 8.47 -6.79 -13.58
CA HIS A 23 9.76 -7.07 -14.21
C HIS A 23 10.05 -8.57 -14.37
N ALA A 24 9.29 -9.45 -13.75
CA ALA A 24 9.48 -10.90 -13.89
C ALA A 24 8.97 -11.40 -15.26
N ASP A 25 9.74 -12.29 -15.93
CA ASP A 25 9.45 -12.85 -17.26
C ASP A 25 8.30 -13.90 -17.29
N SER A 26 7.30 -13.76 -16.42
CA SER A 26 6.08 -14.56 -16.47
C SER A 26 5.06 -13.98 -17.46
N SER A 27 4.06 -14.78 -17.85
CA SER A 27 2.94 -14.32 -18.70
C SER A 27 2.32 -13.01 -18.20
N LEU A 28 1.83 -12.19 -19.13
CA LEU A 28 1.24 -10.87 -18.84
C LEU A 28 0.12 -10.96 -17.78
N ALA A 29 -0.75 -11.96 -17.89
CA ALA A 29 -1.82 -12.22 -16.93
C ALA A 29 -1.26 -12.45 -15.51
N SER A 30 -0.20 -13.24 -15.36
CA SER A 30 0.45 -13.50 -14.08
C SER A 30 1.16 -12.27 -13.49
N ARG A 31 1.68 -11.37 -14.33
CA ARG A 31 2.27 -10.10 -13.86
C ARG A 31 1.21 -9.17 -13.29
N ILE A 32 0.12 -8.98 -14.03
CA ILE A 32 -0.99 -8.10 -13.62
C ILE A 32 -1.68 -8.64 -12.37
N ALA A 33 -1.93 -9.95 -12.29
CA ALA A 33 -2.55 -10.56 -11.11
C ALA A 33 -1.71 -10.36 -9.84
N ARG A 34 -0.38 -10.58 -9.92
CA ARG A 34 0.53 -10.37 -8.78
C ARG A 34 0.67 -8.89 -8.41
N TYR A 35 0.71 -7.99 -9.39
CA TYR A 35 0.70 -6.56 -9.17
C TYR A 35 -0.54 -6.12 -8.39
N ASN A 36 -1.74 -6.53 -8.85
CA ASN A 36 -3.00 -6.21 -8.21
C ASN A 36 -3.05 -6.74 -6.77
N HIS A 37 -2.65 -8.00 -6.55
CA HIS A 37 -2.59 -8.59 -5.21
C HIS A 37 -1.72 -7.77 -4.23
N HIS A 38 -0.57 -7.27 -4.69
CA HIS A 38 0.30 -6.43 -3.87
C HIS A 38 -0.27 -5.02 -3.66
N MET A 39 -0.90 -4.43 -4.67
CA MET A 39 -1.54 -3.11 -4.56
C MET A 39 -2.74 -3.12 -3.62
N ASP A 40 -3.56 -4.17 -3.63
CA ASP A 40 -4.71 -4.31 -2.72
C ASP A 40 -4.26 -4.33 -1.26
N ARG A 41 -3.18 -5.06 -0.95
CA ARG A 41 -2.59 -5.08 0.39
C ARG A 41 -2.00 -3.72 0.77
N ALA A 42 -1.30 -3.05 -0.15
CA ALA A 42 -0.77 -1.70 0.10
C ALA A 42 -1.89 -0.71 0.42
N ARG A 43 -3.00 -0.74 -0.32
CA ARG A 43 -4.16 0.13 -0.11
C ARG A 43 -4.87 -0.15 1.22
N ALA A 44 -4.95 -1.41 1.64
CA ALA A 44 -5.49 -1.77 2.94
C ALA A 44 -4.64 -1.19 4.09
N PHE A 45 -3.31 -1.26 3.99
CA PHE A 45 -2.41 -0.67 4.98
C PHE A 45 -2.39 0.86 4.95
N GLU A 46 -2.58 1.50 3.78
CA GLU A 46 -2.70 2.95 3.69
C GLU A 46 -3.99 3.47 4.32
N LYS A 47 -5.11 2.79 4.10
CA LYS A 47 -6.37 3.11 4.78
C LYS A 47 -6.24 3.01 6.30
N ALA A 48 -5.51 2.00 6.79
CA ALA A 48 -5.20 1.84 8.22
C ALA A 48 -4.10 2.80 8.73
N ALA A 49 -3.41 3.53 7.84
CA ALA A 49 -2.48 4.59 8.20
C ALA A 49 -3.11 5.98 8.13
N VAL A 50 -4.21 6.11 7.38
CA VAL A 50 -5.08 7.28 7.26
C VAL A 50 -6.25 7.15 8.25
N ASP A 51 -5.94 6.99 9.53
CA ASP A 51 -6.93 7.37 10.54
C ASP A 51 -7.05 8.91 10.49
N PRO A 52 -8.23 9.47 10.18
CA PRO A 52 -8.41 10.91 10.16
C PRO A 52 -8.23 11.43 11.58
N CYS A 53 -7.29 12.37 11.77
CA CYS A 53 -7.56 13.39 12.77
C CYS A 53 -8.94 13.98 12.40
N PRO A 54 -9.94 14.01 13.30
CA PRO A 54 -11.08 14.87 13.04
C PRO A 54 -10.55 16.30 13.12
N ASP A 55 -10.47 17.00 12.00
CA ASP A 55 -10.33 18.44 11.97
C ASP A 55 -11.55 19.06 12.69
N PRO A 56 -11.40 19.73 13.86
CA PRO A 56 -12.51 20.44 14.48
C PRO A 56 -12.59 21.84 13.88
N ILE A 57 -13.08 21.97 12.64
CA ILE A 57 -13.43 23.28 12.08
C ILE A 57 -14.62 23.15 11.14
N ALA A 58 -15.83 23.21 11.70
CA ALA A 58 -17.00 23.93 11.16
C ALA A 58 -18.31 23.39 11.77
N SER A 59 -18.76 24.00 12.86
CA SER A 59 -20.19 24.22 13.15
C SER A 59 -20.32 25.20 14.31
N THR A 60 -20.81 26.41 14.00
CA THR A 60 -20.96 27.62 14.84
C THR A 60 -19.79 28.59 14.80
#